data_AF-A0A943M1R5-F1
#
_entry.id   AF-A0A943M1R5-F1
#
_cell.length_a   1.000
_cell.length_b   1.000
_cell.length_c   1.000
_cell.angle_alpha   90.00
_cell.angle_beta   90.00
_cell.angle_gamma   90.00
#
_symmetry.space_group_name_H-M   'P 1'
#
loop_
_entity.id
_entity.type
_entity.pdbx_description
1 polymer ?
#
loop_
_entity_poly.entity_id
_entity_poly.type
_entity_poly.pdbx_seq_one_letter_code
_entity_poly.pdbx_strand_id
1 'polypeptide(L)'
;MKKILLLLPVIALLATMAGCSQQHKWNHEQRKAVREALRDYRKMAYVENLTDAEFVLFSDEVALDLEGDYPVYATFISMPGVDDTVEMVVITTVVDELNADARNMRHLYPYEYLVEQDVLPTGLDREQQRAFYECFADKVNSYYYTMGQFFDAVLADTTDVSQIARFQQDCAADLFGWTVTEIDITEIDY
;
A
#
# COMPACT_ATOMS: atom_id res chain seq x y z
N MET A 1 13.66 -12.35 -8.52
CA MET A 1 13.13 -11.44 -9.56
C MET A 1 12.65 -12.25 -10.77
N LYS A 2 11.38 -12.67 -10.78
CA LYS A 2 10.73 -13.23 -11.96
C LYS A 2 9.84 -12.14 -12.54
N LYS A 3 10.14 -11.69 -13.75
CA LYS A 3 9.27 -10.81 -14.54
C LYS A 3 7.96 -11.55 -14.77
N ILE A 4 6.92 -11.18 -14.02
CA ILE A 4 5.57 -11.65 -14.27
C ILE A 4 5.09 -10.84 -15.47
N LEU A 5 5.37 -11.36 -16.68
CA LEU A 5 4.64 -11.00 -17.88
C LEU A 5 3.21 -11.50 -17.70
N LEU A 6 2.35 -10.70 -17.08
CA LEU A 6 0.90 -10.92 -17.13
C LEU A 6 0.41 -10.44 -18.50
N LEU A 7 0.43 -11.38 -19.45
CA LEU A 7 -0.37 -11.30 -20.66
C LEU A 7 -1.86 -11.33 -20.24
N LEU A 8 -2.45 -10.16 -20.00
CA LEU A 8 -3.90 -10.04 -19.96
C LEU A 8 -4.45 -10.45 -21.33
N PRO A 9 -5.47 -11.33 -21.40
CA PRO A 9 -6.10 -11.66 -22.66
C PRO A 9 -6.74 -10.38 -23.19
N VAL A 10 -6.32 -9.96 -24.39
CA VAL A 10 -6.91 -8.84 -25.13
C VAL A 10 -8.42 -9.09 -25.27
N ILE A 11 -9.22 -8.50 -24.39
CA ILE A 11 -10.68 -8.49 -24.53
C ILE A 11 -11.00 -7.47 -25.61
N ALA A 12 -11.02 -7.94 -26.86
CA ALA A 12 -11.49 -7.17 -28.00
C ALA A 12 -13.01 -6.99 -27.91
N LEU A 13 -13.46 -5.84 -27.38
CA LEU A 13 -14.84 -5.39 -27.52
C LEU A 13 -14.96 -4.41 -28.67
N LEU A 14 -15.74 -4.81 -29.66
CA LEU A 14 -16.00 -4.14 -30.93
C LEU A 14 -16.53 -2.72 -30.73
N ALA A 15 -15.87 -1.75 -31.37
CA ALA A 15 -16.36 -0.40 -31.52
C ALA A 15 -17.49 -0.36 -32.57
N THR A 16 -18.74 -0.20 -32.14
CA THR A 16 -19.81 0.29 -33.01
C THR A 16 -19.88 1.81 -32.90
N MET A 17 -19.31 2.50 -33.87
CA MET A 17 -19.42 3.96 -34.00
C MET A 17 -20.80 4.35 -34.53
N ALA A 18 -21.56 5.09 -33.73
CA ALA A 18 -22.55 6.07 -34.20
C ALA A 18 -22.89 7.05 -33.07
N GLY A 19 -22.51 8.33 -33.23
CA GLY A 19 -23.04 9.45 -32.43
C GLY A 19 -22.00 10.26 -31.67
N CYS A 20 -21.71 11.47 -32.16
CA CYS A 20 -20.91 12.48 -31.46
C CYS A 20 -21.63 13.01 -30.19
N SER A 21 -20.82 13.49 -29.25
CA SER A 21 -21.14 14.23 -28.01
C SER A 21 -21.76 13.43 -26.86
N GLN A 22 -20.98 12.55 -26.26
CA GLN A 22 -21.03 12.37 -24.82
C GLN A 22 -19.60 12.29 -24.32
N GLN A 23 -19.31 13.06 -23.28
CA GLN A 23 -18.11 12.94 -22.45
C GLN A 23 -18.08 11.47 -22.03
N HIS A 24 -17.31 10.65 -22.75
CA HIS A 24 -17.37 9.20 -22.61
C HIS A 24 -16.82 8.90 -21.22
N LYS A 25 -17.71 8.71 -20.25
CA LYS A 25 -17.41 8.08 -18.98
C LYS A 25 -17.41 6.58 -19.18
N TRP A 26 -16.71 5.87 -18.32
CA TRP A 26 -16.66 4.42 -18.40
C TRP A 26 -18.05 3.85 -18.15
N ASN A 27 -18.41 2.78 -18.84
CA ASN A 27 -19.62 2.03 -18.55
C ASN A 27 -19.37 1.02 -17.41
N HIS A 28 -20.42 0.32 -16.98
CA HIS A 28 -20.33 -0.64 -15.87
C HIS A 28 -19.32 -1.76 -16.13
N GLU A 29 -19.33 -2.35 -17.34
CA GLU A 29 -18.41 -3.42 -17.70
C GLU A 29 -16.97 -2.94 -17.77
N GLN A 30 -16.73 -1.72 -18.23
CA GLN A 30 -15.40 -1.11 -18.28
C GLN A 30 -14.84 -0.87 -16.88
N ARG A 31 -15.63 -0.29 -15.96
CA ARG A 31 -15.22 -0.15 -14.54
C ARG A 31 -14.95 -1.50 -13.90
N LYS A 32 -15.82 -2.49 -14.16
CA LYS A 32 -15.66 -3.85 -13.65
C LYS A 32 -14.36 -4.47 -14.17
N ALA A 33 -14.04 -4.32 -15.45
CA ALA A 33 -12.82 -4.83 -16.05
C ALA A 33 -11.56 -4.22 -15.39
N VAL A 34 -11.56 -2.92 -15.10
CA VAL A 34 -10.44 -2.28 -14.39
C VAL A 34 -10.30 -2.80 -12.97
N ARG A 35 -11.40 -2.91 -12.19
CA ARG A 35 -11.33 -3.52 -10.85
C ARG A 35 -10.85 -4.97 -10.86
N GLU A 36 -11.21 -5.73 -11.88
CA GLU A 36 -10.72 -7.10 -12.04
C GLU A 36 -9.22 -7.12 -12.34
N ALA A 37 -8.71 -6.20 -13.17
CA ALA A 37 -7.28 -6.03 -13.41
C ALA A 37 -6.52 -5.57 -12.15
N LEU A 38 -7.13 -4.73 -11.31
CA LEU A 38 -6.54 -4.29 -10.04
C LEU A 38 -6.29 -5.44 -9.04
N ARG A 39 -6.90 -6.61 -9.25
CA ARG A 39 -6.63 -7.79 -8.40
C ARG A 39 -5.18 -8.26 -8.46
N ASP A 40 -4.48 -8.01 -9.56
CA ASP A 40 -3.07 -8.39 -9.69
C ASP A 40 -2.16 -7.55 -8.77
N TYR A 41 -2.59 -6.34 -8.41
CA TYR A 41 -1.92 -5.46 -7.45
C TYR A 41 -2.11 -5.90 -6.00
N ARG A 42 -3.00 -6.87 -5.74
CA ARG A 42 -3.22 -7.41 -4.39
C ARG A 42 -1.98 -8.10 -3.80
N LYS A 43 -0.91 -8.30 -4.57
CA LYS A 43 0.36 -8.84 -4.07
C LYS A 43 1.31 -7.77 -3.53
N MET A 44 0.92 -6.50 -3.59
CA MET A 44 1.70 -5.41 -2.99
C MET A 44 1.46 -5.39 -1.47
N ALA A 45 2.52 -5.15 -0.68
CA ALA A 45 2.51 -5.28 0.78
C ALA A 45 1.36 -4.52 1.48
N TYR A 46 1.00 -3.32 1.02
CA TYR A 46 -0.16 -2.61 1.56
C TYR A 46 -1.49 -3.30 1.18
N VAL A 47 -1.67 -3.53 -0.11
CA VAL A 47 -2.93 -4.01 -0.70
C VAL A 47 -3.24 -5.45 -0.30
N GLU A 48 -2.20 -6.28 -0.10
CA GLU A 48 -2.35 -7.69 0.30
C GLU A 48 -2.94 -7.82 1.70
N ASN A 49 -2.71 -6.84 2.56
CA ASN A 49 -3.15 -6.81 3.95
C ASN A 49 -4.48 -6.08 4.14
N LEU A 50 -5.12 -5.62 3.06
CA LEU A 50 -6.50 -5.12 3.09
C LEU A 50 -7.47 -6.30 3.23
N THR A 51 -8.49 -6.14 4.08
CA THR A 51 -9.66 -7.03 4.07
C THR A 51 -10.36 -6.96 2.72
N ASP A 52 -11.19 -7.96 2.39
CA ASP A 52 -11.93 -7.95 1.11
C ASP A 52 -12.83 -6.70 0.96
N ALA A 53 -13.38 -6.18 2.07
CA ALA A 53 -14.19 -4.97 2.06
C ALA A 53 -13.33 -3.71 1.84
N GLU A 54 -12.18 -3.60 2.52
CA GLU A 54 -11.22 -2.51 2.32
C GLU A 54 -10.68 -2.52 0.89
N PHE A 55 -10.33 -3.69 0.35
CA PHE A 55 -9.85 -3.82 -1.03
C PHE A 55 -10.89 -3.37 -2.06
N VAL A 56 -12.18 -3.65 -1.84
CA VAL A 56 -13.25 -3.17 -2.74
C VAL A 56 -13.27 -1.64 -2.78
N LEU A 57 -13.22 -0.99 -1.62
CA LEU A 57 -13.20 0.48 -1.52
C LEU A 57 -11.97 1.06 -2.20
N PHE A 58 -10.78 0.52 -1.89
CA PHE A 58 -9.52 0.89 -2.52
C PHE A 58 -9.58 0.76 -4.05
N SER A 59 -10.06 -0.39 -4.56
CA SER A 59 -10.15 -0.63 -5.99
C SER A 59 -11.18 0.26 -6.70
N ASP A 60 -12.24 0.66 -6.00
CA ASP A 60 -13.23 1.60 -6.51
C ASP A 60 -12.62 3.01 -6.60
N GLU A 61 -11.85 3.44 -5.61
CA GLU A 61 -11.15 4.74 -5.61
C GLU A 61 -10.13 4.84 -6.74
N VAL A 62 -9.25 3.85 -6.88
CA VAL A 62 -8.29 3.78 -8.01
C VAL A 62 -9.02 3.82 -9.36
N ALA A 63 -10.13 3.09 -9.51
CA ALA A 63 -10.89 3.09 -10.75
C ALA A 63 -11.57 4.45 -11.02
N LEU A 64 -12.02 5.15 -9.98
CA LEU A 64 -12.60 6.49 -10.08
C LEU A 64 -11.56 7.52 -10.52
N ASP A 65 -10.35 7.46 -9.97
CA ASP A 65 -9.26 8.37 -10.33
C ASP A 65 -8.81 8.14 -11.78
N LEU A 66 -8.61 6.88 -12.17
CA LEU A 66 -8.29 6.53 -13.56
C LEU A 66 -9.38 6.95 -14.54
N GLU A 67 -10.66 6.80 -14.20
CA GLU A 67 -11.76 7.30 -15.03
C GLU A 67 -11.80 8.83 -15.08
N GLY A 68 -11.44 9.50 -13.98
CA GLY A 68 -11.36 10.96 -13.89
C GLY A 68 -10.31 11.53 -14.84
N ASP A 69 -9.12 10.96 -14.81
CA ASP A 69 -7.98 11.39 -15.62
C ASP A 69 -8.08 10.92 -17.08
N TYR A 70 -8.60 9.70 -17.28
CA TYR A 70 -8.71 9.06 -18.58
C TYR A 70 -10.16 8.64 -18.89
N PRO A 71 -11.07 9.60 -19.14
CA PRO A 71 -12.48 9.32 -19.29
C PRO A 71 -12.77 8.39 -20.48
N VAL A 72 -12.02 8.51 -21.58
CA VAL A 72 -12.25 7.65 -22.75
C VAL A 72 -11.56 6.30 -22.57
N TYR A 73 -12.29 5.29 -22.10
CA TYR A 73 -11.77 3.93 -21.82
C TYR A 73 -10.94 3.33 -22.96
N ALA A 74 -11.40 3.43 -24.21
CA ALA A 74 -10.67 2.87 -25.36
C ALA A 74 -9.31 3.54 -25.57
N THR A 75 -9.21 4.84 -25.30
CA THR A 75 -7.95 5.56 -25.31
C THR A 75 -7.08 5.10 -24.16
N PHE A 76 -7.63 5.01 -22.94
CA PHE A 76 -6.93 4.57 -21.74
C PHE A 76 -6.23 3.21 -21.92
N ILE A 77 -6.97 2.18 -22.32
CA ILE A 77 -6.42 0.82 -22.47
C ILE A 77 -5.44 0.66 -23.65
N SER A 78 -5.41 1.63 -24.57
CA SER A 78 -4.50 1.61 -25.72
C SER A 78 -3.26 2.50 -25.51
N MET A 79 -3.15 3.16 -24.35
CA MET A 79 -1.99 3.99 -24.03
C MET A 79 -0.73 3.12 -23.88
N PRO A 80 0.39 3.52 -24.50
CA PRO A 80 1.70 2.97 -24.14
C PRO A 80 1.97 3.26 -22.65
N GLY A 81 2.31 2.24 -21.87
CA GLY A 81 2.56 2.39 -20.42
C GLY A 81 1.28 2.49 -19.57
N VAL A 82 0.16 1.95 -20.05
CA VAL A 82 -1.08 1.89 -19.25
C VAL A 82 -0.85 1.17 -17.91
N ASP A 83 -0.05 0.09 -17.88
CA ASP A 83 0.27 -0.65 -16.66
C ASP A 83 1.05 0.23 -15.65
N ASP A 84 2.03 1.00 -16.12
CA ASP A 84 2.80 1.94 -15.29
C ASP A 84 1.89 3.06 -14.76
N THR A 85 0.91 3.51 -15.57
CA THR A 85 -0.07 4.52 -15.16
C THR A 85 -0.97 3.99 -14.06
N VAL A 86 -1.48 2.76 -14.20
CA VAL A 86 -2.30 2.10 -13.18
C VAL A 86 -1.48 1.89 -11.91
N GLU A 87 -0.24 1.42 -12.01
CA GLU A 87 0.65 1.24 -10.87
C GLU A 87 0.89 2.55 -10.12
N MET A 88 1.13 3.65 -10.83
CA MET A 88 1.32 4.97 -10.22
C MET A 88 0.07 5.42 -9.45
N VAL A 89 -1.13 5.23 -10.01
CA VAL A 89 -2.38 5.58 -9.30
C VAL A 89 -2.58 4.69 -8.08
N VAL A 90 -2.34 3.38 -8.18
CA VAL A 90 -2.39 2.46 -7.03
C VAL A 90 -1.46 2.94 -5.91
N ILE A 91 -0.20 3.27 -6.22
CA ILE A 91 0.76 3.78 -5.24
C ILE A 91 0.30 5.11 -4.64
N THR A 92 -0.22 6.02 -5.47
CA THR A 92 -0.72 7.32 -5.01
C THR A 92 -1.90 7.17 -4.05
N THR A 93 -2.86 6.29 -4.36
CA THR A 93 -4.00 5.99 -3.48
C THR A 93 -3.53 5.42 -2.14
N VAL A 94 -2.52 4.54 -2.12
CA VAL A 94 -1.92 4.05 -0.86
C VAL A 94 -1.34 5.20 -0.03
N VAL A 95 -0.59 6.11 -0.67
CA VAL A 95 0.01 7.28 0.01
C VAL A 95 -1.09 8.19 0.56
N ASP A 96 -2.18 8.39 -0.18
CA ASP A 96 -3.30 9.22 0.25
C ASP A 96 -4.10 8.58 1.40
N GLU A 97 -4.32 7.27 1.38
CA GLU A 97 -4.95 6.54 2.50
C GLU A 97 -4.11 6.63 3.79
N LEU A 98 -2.78 6.54 3.67
CA LEU A 98 -1.86 6.69 4.80
C LEU A 98 -1.83 8.14 5.32
N ASN A 99 -1.90 9.14 4.43
CA ASN A 99 -2.03 10.55 4.81
C ASN A 99 -3.35 10.83 5.54
N ALA A 100 -4.44 10.20 5.10
CA ALA A 100 -5.77 10.41 5.67
C ALA A 100 -5.93 9.77 7.05
N ASP A 101 -5.39 8.57 7.26
CA ASP A 101 -5.37 7.90 8.55
C ASP A 101 -4.10 7.08 8.73
N ALA A 102 -3.22 7.59 9.58
CA ALA A 102 -1.94 6.96 9.88
C ALA A 102 -2.07 5.55 10.48
N ARG A 103 -3.24 5.17 11.03
CA ARG A 103 -3.52 3.80 11.49
C ARG A 103 -3.62 2.78 10.35
N ASN A 104 -3.71 3.25 9.11
CA ASN A 104 -3.61 2.41 7.92
C ASN A 104 -2.17 1.85 7.74
N MET A 105 -1.19 2.35 8.49
CA MET A 105 0.15 1.72 8.56
C MET A 105 0.13 0.27 9.02
N ARG A 106 -0.95 -0.20 9.67
CA ARG A 106 -1.16 -1.63 9.96
C ARG A 106 -1.18 -2.51 8.70
N HIS A 107 -1.44 -1.95 7.54
CA HIS A 107 -1.41 -2.69 6.27
C HIS A 107 0.01 -2.78 5.69
N LEU A 108 0.91 -1.86 6.04
CA LEU A 108 2.34 -1.97 5.72
C LEU A 108 3.07 -2.89 6.70
N TYR A 109 2.74 -2.76 7.98
CA TYR A 109 3.32 -3.53 9.06
C TYR A 109 2.21 -4.21 9.86
N PRO A 110 1.66 -5.33 9.37
CA PRO A 110 0.62 -6.07 10.09
C PRO A 110 1.08 -6.53 11.47
N TYR A 111 0.14 -6.65 12.40
CA TYR A 111 0.44 -7.07 13.77
C TYR A 111 1.16 -8.43 13.79
N GLU A 112 0.68 -9.40 13.02
CA GLU A 112 1.31 -10.73 12.94
C GLU A 112 2.74 -10.65 12.39
N TYR A 113 2.98 -9.78 11.41
CA TYR A 113 4.34 -9.54 10.90
C TYR A 113 5.24 -8.97 11.99
N LEU A 114 4.77 -7.97 12.75
CA LEU A 114 5.53 -7.37 13.85
C LEU A 114 5.80 -8.36 14.99
N VAL A 115 4.91 -9.33 15.19
CA VAL A 115 5.14 -10.45 16.13
C VAL A 115 6.21 -11.40 15.59
N GLU A 116 6.14 -11.78 14.32
CA GLU A 116 7.14 -12.65 13.67
C GLU A 116 8.54 -12.04 13.65
N GLN A 117 8.63 -10.71 13.65
CA GLN A 117 9.89 -9.96 13.73
C GLN A 117 10.34 -9.64 15.17
N ASP A 118 9.71 -10.26 16.19
CA ASP A 118 9.99 -10.03 17.61
C ASP A 118 9.91 -8.55 18.06
N VAL A 119 9.18 -7.71 17.32
CA VAL A 119 8.93 -6.31 17.67
C VAL A 119 7.81 -6.20 18.71
N LEU A 120 6.73 -6.97 18.52
CA LEU A 120 5.57 -6.96 19.41
C LEU A 120 5.31 -8.36 19.99
N PRO A 121 4.84 -8.47 21.25
CA PRO A 121 4.44 -9.75 21.80
C PRO A 121 3.08 -10.19 21.22
N THR A 122 2.81 -11.51 21.23
CA THR A 122 1.48 -12.08 20.92
C THR A 122 0.43 -11.69 21.97
N GLY A 123 -0.83 -11.61 21.57
CA GLY A 123 -1.97 -11.49 22.48
C GLY A 123 -2.30 -10.06 22.91
N LEU A 124 -1.80 -9.04 22.20
CA LEU A 124 -2.18 -7.65 22.46
C LEU A 124 -3.66 -7.43 22.17
N ASP A 125 -4.33 -6.74 23.09
CA ASP A 125 -5.70 -6.30 22.84
C ASP A 125 -5.75 -5.13 21.83
N ARG A 126 -6.97 -4.75 21.44
CA ARG A 126 -7.17 -3.69 20.44
C ARG A 126 -6.69 -2.32 20.90
N GLU A 127 -6.73 -2.04 22.20
CA GLU A 127 -6.31 -0.75 22.74
C GLU A 127 -4.78 -0.64 22.71
N GLN A 128 -4.09 -1.72 23.07
CA GLN A 128 -2.64 -1.83 23.01
C GLN A 128 -2.12 -1.76 21.56
N GLN A 129 -2.73 -2.51 20.63
CA GLN A 129 -2.38 -2.42 19.21
C GLN A 129 -2.63 -1.00 18.67
N ARG A 130 -3.75 -0.38 19.04
CA ARG A 130 -4.05 0.99 18.64
C ARG A 130 -2.99 1.98 19.14
N ALA A 131 -2.62 1.90 20.41
CA ALA A 131 -1.59 2.77 20.98
C ALA A 131 -0.23 2.60 20.26
N PHE A 132 0.09 1.39 19.79
CA PHE A 132 1.32 1.14 19.03
C PHE A 132 1.31 1.89 17.71
N TYR A 133 0.25 1.70 16.92
CA TYR A 133 0.13 2.35 15.62
C TYR A 133 0.00 3.87 15.73
N GLU A 134 -0.61 4.39 16.80
CA GLU A 134 -0.63 5.84 17.09
C GLU A 134 0.78 6.37 17.38
N CYS A 135 1.56 5.71 18.24
CA CYS A 135 2.96 6.10 18.47
C CYS A 135 3.81 6.02 17.19
N PHE A 136 3.68 4.91 16.45
CA PHE A 136 4.46 4.68 15.24
C PHE A 136 4.14 5.73 14.18
N ALA A 137 2.85 6.04 14.03
CA ALA A 137 2.38 7.12 13.19
C ALA A 137 2.98 8.47 13.56
N ASP A 138 2.97 8.83 14.83
CA ASP A 138 3.50 10.10 15.31
C ASP A 138 5.00 10.23 15.03
N LYS A 139 5.77 9.16 15.21
CA LYS A 139 7.22 9.14 14.88
C LYS A 139 7.46 9.29 13.38
N VAL A 140 6.72 8.56 12.54
CA VAL A 140 6.79 8.66 11.07
C VAL A 140 6.49 10.08 10.63
N ASN A 141 5.37 10.66 11.09
CA ASN A 141 4.94 12.01 10.74
C ASN A 141 5.89 13.10 11.25
N SER A 142 6.61 12.82 12.35
CA SER A 142 7.62 13.75 12.88
C SER A 142 8.93 13.72 12.11
N TYR A 143 9.30 12.57 11.53
CA TYR A 143 10.58 12.39 10.86
C TYR A 143 10.52 12.64 9.35
N TYR A 144 9.49 12.12 8.68
CA TYR A 144 9.33 12.29 7.24
C TYR A 144 8.48 13.52 6.95
N TYR A 145 8.94 14.37 6.01
CA TYR A 145 8.26 15.62 5.68
C TYR A 145 6.96 15.37 4.89
N THR A 146 6.89 14.26 4.15
CA THR A 146 5.67 13.81 3.47
C THR A 146 5.53 12.29 3.59
N MET A 147 4.29 11.80 3.50
CA MET A 147 4.03 10.35 3.48
C MET A 147 4.63 9.67 2.24
N GLY A 148 4.80 10.39 1.13
CA GLY A 148 5.55 9.89 -0.03
C GLY A 148 7.01 9.58 0.32
N GLN A 149 7.68 10.44 1.10
CA GLN A 149 9.06 10.15 1.57
C GLN A 149 9.12 8.95 2.50
N PHE A 150 8.10 8.76 3.35
CA PHE A 150 8.00 7.57 4.17
C PHE A 150 7.81 6.33 3.31
N PHE A 151 6.89 6.36 2.34
CA PHE A 151 6.63 5.21 1.47
C PHE A 151 7.86 4.85 0.62
N ASP A 152 8.57 5.85 0.08
CA ASP A 152 9.86 5.65 -0.59
C ASP A 152 10.89 4.99 0.34
N ALA A 153 10.92 5.38 1.62
CA ALA A 153 11.78 4.77 2.62
C ALA A 153 11.37 3.31 2.93
N VAL A 154 10.08 2.99 2.96
CA VAL A 154 9.56 1.62 3.10
C VAL A 154 10.01 0.76 1.92
N LEU A 155 9.92 1.28 0.68
CA LEU A 155 10.38 0.56 -0.52
C LEU A 155 11.90 0.34 -0.55
N ALA A 156 12.66 1.24 0.06
CA ALA A 156 14.12 1.15 0.18
C ALA A 156 14.58 0.36 1.42
N ASP A 157 13.66 0.05 2.35
CA ASP A 157 14.01 -0.60 3.59
C ASP A 157 14.32 -2.08 3.37
N THR A 158 15.55 -2.47 3.69
CA THR A 158 16.06 -3.83 3.47
C THR A 158 16.71 -4.42 4.72
N THR A 159 16.65 -3.72 5.87
CA THR A 159 17.43 -4.10 7.06
C THR A 159 16.73 -3.78 8.37
N ASP A 160 16.92 -4.63 9.37
CA ASP A 160 16.37 -4.47 10.73
C ASP A 160 16.95 -3.26 11.51
N VAL A 161 17.95 -2.56 10.96
CA VAL A 161 18.58 -1.38 11.56
C VAL A 161 18.09 -0.05 10.96
N SER A 162 17.04 -0.11 10.14
CA SER A 162 16.48 1.07 9.50
C SER A 162 15.88 2.04 10.52
N GLN A 163 15.69 3.29 10.08
CA GLN A 163 15.02 4.29 10.91
C GLN A 163 13.57 3.89 11.22
N ILE A 164 12.93 3.14 10.33
CA ILE A 164 11.57 2.62 10.50
C ILE A 164 11.56 1.55 11.59
N ALA A 165 12.50 0.59 11.54
CA ALA A 165 12.64 -0.44 12.57
C ALA A 165 12.87 0.19 13.96
N ARG A 166 13.67 1.27 14.06
CA ARG A 166 13.85 2.01 15.32
C ARG A 166 12.55 2.62 15.84
N PHE A 167 11.72 3.21 14.97
CA PHE A 167 10.43 3.74 15.41
C PHE A 167 9.51 2.66 15.95
N GLN A 168 9.49 1.50 15.29
CA GLN A 168 8.72 0.34 15.74
C GLN A 168 9.21 -0.13 17.12
N GLN A 169 10.53 -0.29 17.29
CA GLN A 169 11.13 -0.71 18.56
C GLN A 169 10.89 0.29 19.70
N ASP A 170 11.08 1.60 19.45
CA ASP A 170 10.81 2.63 20.45
C ASP A 170 9.34 2.61 20.90
N CYS A 171 8.41 2.50 19.96
CA CYS A 171 6.99 2.48 20.28
C CYS A 171 6.58 1.21 21.03
N ALA A 172 7.17 0.06 20.69
CA ALA A 172 6.97 -1.17 21.45
C ALA A 172 7.53 -1.04 22.88
N ALA A 173 8.73 -0.46 23.03
CA ALA A 173 9.37 -0.23 24.32
C ALA A 173 8.50 0.66 25.25
N ASP A 174 7.97 1.76 24.72
CA ASP A 174 7.11 2.70 25.47
C ASP A 174 5.79 2.05 25.93
N LEU A 175 5.23 1.15 25.11
CA LEU A 175 3.99 0.41 25.42
C LEU A 175 4.15 -0.62 26.53
N PHE A 176 5.28 -1.32 26.56
CA PHE A 176 5.51 -2.44 27.48
C PHE A 176 6.47 -2.11 28.61
N GLY A 177 6.99 -0.88 28.67
CA GLY A 177 8.06 -0.50 29.60
C GLY A 177 9.33 -1.34 29.42
N TRP A 178 9.51 -1.92 28.23
CA TRP A 178 10.65 -2.77 27.91
C TRP A 178 11.83 -1.86 27.58
N THR A 179 12.85 -1.88 28.42
CA THR A 179 14.16 -1.34 28.04
C THR A 179 14.78 -2.34 27.07
N VAL A 180 14.89 -1.95 25.79
CA VAL A 180 15.72 -2.67 24.82
C VAL A 180 17.11 -2.73 25.42
N THR A 181 17.53 -3.92 25.87
CA THR A 181 18.92 -4.13 26.23
C THR A 181 19.67 -4.22 24.93
N GLU A 182 20.44 -3.18 24.63
CA GLU A 182 21.43 -3.19 23.57
C GLU A 182 22.25 -4.48 23.75
N ILE A 183 22.13 -5.42 22.81
CA ILE A 183 22.90 -6.65 22.85
C ILE A 183 24.34 -6.22 22.59
N ASP A 184 25.10 -6.09 23.67
CA ASP A 184 26.52 -5.79 23.63
C ASP A 184 27.20 -6.94 22.88
N ILE A 185 27.51 -6.72 21.60
CA ILE A 185 28.30 -7.64 20.79
C ILE A 185 29.69 -7.61 21.40
N THR A 186 29.94 -8.52 22.35
CA THR A 186 31.29 -8.79 22.82
C THR A 186 32.04 -9.42 21.65
N GLU A 187 32.87 -8.61 21.00
CA GLU A 187 33.88 -9.04 20.05
C GLU A 187 34.79 -10.05 20.78
N ILE A 188 34.61 -11.33 20.47
CA ILE A 188 35.50 -12.38 20.97
C ILE A 188 36.72 -12.35 20.06
N ASP A 189 37.75 -11.60 20.46
CA ASP A 189 39.08 -11.70 19.89
C ASP A 189 39.61 -13.14 20.07
N TYR A 190 39.91 -13.81 18.95
CA TYR A 190 40.62 -15.09 18.89
C TYR A 190 42.13 -14.88 18.68
#